data_AF-A0A3M6YUH1-F1
#
_entry.id   AF-A0A3M6YUH1-F1
#
_cell.length_a   1.000
_cell.length_b   1.000
_cell.length_c   1.000
_cell.angle_alpha   90.00
_cell.angle_beta   90.00
_cell.angle_gamma   90.00
#
_symmetry.space_group_name_H-M   'P 1'
#
loop_
_entity.id
_entity.type
_entity.pdbx_description
1 polymer ?
#
loop_
_entity_poly.entity_id
_entity_poly.type
_entity_poly.pdbx_seq_one_letter_code
_entity_poly.pdbx_strand_id
1 'polypeptide(L)'
;MSPSTDTPSKAKAFEARMSKSIHMGKKVARSLLPGVAPSSFFFRKSVIVVVVDALRGSHCIARAKDGSRCGNEVQAQAVLEALADLYKITSDDNELMEGLVDIAEKCTCRHKEMNEHYSLQARKIAENWMDQTTAMDMWEISTL
;
A
#
# COMPACT_ATOMS: atom_id res chain seq x y z
N MET A 1 50.05 -24.96 23.57
CA MET A 1 49.56 -23.96 22.59
C MET A 1 48.08 -23.80 22.84
N SER A 2 47.67 -22.70 23.48
CA SER A 2 46.26 -22.43 23.79
C SER A 2 45.66 -21.58 22.67
N PRO A 3 44.48 -21.91 22.12
CA PRO A 3 43.86 -21.09 21.08
C PRO A 3 43.18 -19.87 21.73
N SER A 4 43.50 -18.68 21.22
CA SER A 4 42.91 -17.41 21.66
C SER A 4 41.45 -17.32 21.27
N THR A 5 40.58 -17.12 22.27
CA THR A 5 39.17 -16.78 22.13
C THR A 5 39.03 -15.27 21.86
N ASP A 6 39.09 -14.85 20.60
CA ASP A 6 38.83 -13.45 20.22
C ASP A 6 37.87 -13.36 19.02
N THR A 7 36.58 -13.64 19.26
CA THR A 7 35.52 -13.31 18.30
C THR A 7 34.10 -12.98 18.85
N PRO A 8 33.86 -12.53 20.11
CA PRO A 8 32.53 -12.05 20.52
C PRO A 8 32.27 -10.54 20.28
N SER A 9 33.29 -9.75 19.89
CA SER A 9 33.20 -8.28 19.78
C SER A 9 32.49 -7.78 18.51
N LYS A 10 32.77 -8.38 17.35
CA LYS A 10 32.22 -7.93 16.06
C LYS A 10 30.72 -8.24 15.91
N ALA A 11 30.27 -9.38 16.43
CA ALA A 11 28.85 -9.77 16.41
C ALA A 11 27.99 -8.81 17.24
N LYS A 12 28.41 -8.46 18.46
CA LYS A 12 27.71 -7.48 19.31
C LYS A 12 27.67 -6.08 18.69
N ALA A 13 28.76 -5.66 18.03
CA ALA A 13 28.81 -4.38 17.33
C ALA A 13 27.87 -4.35 16.11
N PHE A 14 27.73 -5.47 15.39
CA PHE A 14 26.79 -5.62 14.29
C PHE A 14 25.34 -5.61 14.77
N GLU A 15 25.02 -6.37 15.82
CA GLU A 15 23.69 -6.39 16.45
C GLU A 15 23.27 -5.01 16.98
N ALA A 16 24.18 -4.28 17.63
CA ALA A 16 23.91 -2.92 18.11
C ALA A 16 23.64 -1.94 16.97
N ARG A 17 24.38 -2.06 15.85
CA ARG A 17 24.14 -1.25 14.63
C ARG A 17 22.80 -1.59 14.00
N MET A 18 22.47 -2.87 13.85
CA MET A 18 21.18 -3.33 13.34
C MET A 18 20.03 -2.83 14.21
N SER A 19 20.14 -2.95 15.54
CA SER A 19 19.13 -2.48 16.48
C SER A 19 18.90 -0.96 16.39
N LYS A 20 19.96 -0.17 16.24
CA LYS A 20 19.86 1.29 16.06
C LYS A 20 19.21 1.66 14.72
N SER A 21 19.57 0.98 13.64
CA SER A 21 18.96 1.17 12.31
C SER A 21 17.48 0.80 12.32
N ILE A 22 17.12 -0.33 12.94
CA ILE A 22 15.73 -0.74 13.13
C ILE A 22 14.98 0.33 13.95
N HIS A 23 15.56 0.82 15.05
CA HIS A 23 14.90 1.84 15.88
C HIS A 23 14.66 3.16 15.13
N MET A 24 15.63 3.64 14.34
CA MET A 24 15.43 4.81 13.49
C MET A 24 14.39 4.56 12.40
N GLY A 25 14.42 3.39 11.76
CA GLY A 25 13.40 2.97 10.80
C GLY A 25 11.99 2.98 11.42
N LYS A 26 11.85 2.44 12.65
CA LYS A 26 10.59 2.47 13.41
C LYS A 26 10.11 3.88 13.75
N LYS A 27 11.02 4.85 13.92
CA LYS A 27 10.67 6.25 14.21
C LYS A 27 10.19 6.97 12.94
N VAL A 28 10.88 6.77 11.83
CA VAL A 28 10.50 7.33 10.52
C VAL A 28 9.18 6.74 10.04
N ALA A 29 9.00 5.41 10.14
CA ALA A 29 7.78 4.73 9.76
C ALA A 29 6.54 5.29 10.50
N ARG A 30 6.65 5.47 11.83
CA ARG A 30 5.57 6.04 12.65
C ARG A 30 5.25 7.51 12.35
N SER A 31 6.21 8.27 11.81
CA SER A 31 5.95 9.66 11.42
C SER A 31 5.26 9.79 10.06
N LEU A 32 5.48 8.83 9.16
CA LEU A 32 4.91 8.83 7.81
C LEU A 32 3.56 8.13 7.76
N LEU A 33 3.40 7.03 8.50
CA LEU A 33 2.19 6.22 8.56
C LEU A 33 1.92 5.85 10.04
N PRO A 34 1.25 6.72 10.81
CA PRO A 34 1.13 6.57 12.25
C PRO A 34 0.32 5.33 12.67
N GLY A 35 -0.56 4.83 11.79
CA GLY A 35 -1.34 3.61 12.00
C GLY A 35 -0.66 2.31 11.56
N VAL A 36 0.57 2.37 11.02
CA VAL A 36 1.25 1.21 10.44
C VAL A 36 2.37 0.71 11.34
N ALA A 37 2.32 -0.58 11.67
CA ALA A 37 3.36 -1.28 12.38
C ALA A 37 4.63 -1.34 11.51
N PRO A 38 5.83 -1.23 12.10
CA PRO A 38 7.08 -1.19 11.34
C PRO A 38 7.32 -2.40 10.43
N SER A 39 6.82 -3.58 10.79
CA SER A 39 6.94 -4.80 9.99
C SER A 39 6.13 -4.74 8.68
N SER A 40 5.07 -3.94 8.64
CA SER A 40 4.17 -3.80 7.49
C SER A 40 4.48 -2.55 6.66
N PHE A 41 5.45 -1.73 7.08
CA PHE A 41 5.68 -0.40 6.50
C PHE A 41 5.95 -0.43 4.99
N PHE A 42 6.81 -1.35 4.52
CA PHE A 42 7.16 -1.44 3.10
C PHE A 42 5.96 -1.84 2.25
N PHE A 43 5.26 -2.90 2.64
CA PHE A 43 4.03 -3.31 1.98
C PHE A 43 3.01 -2.18 1.92
N ARG A 44 2.77 -1.47 3.04
CA ARG A 44 1.83 -0.34 3.08
C ARG A 44 2.28 0.84 2.22
N LYS A 45 3.58 1.10 2.13
CA LYS A 45 4.13 2.07 1.18
C LYS A 45 3.85 1.63 -0.27
N SER A 46 4.05 0.37 -0.61
CA SER A 46 3.76 -0.18 -1.93
C SER A 46 2.27 -0.06 -2.28
N VAL A 47 1.36 -0.32 -1.32
CA VAL A 47 -0.09 -0.05 -1.48
C VAL A 47 -0.33 1.42 -1.87
N ILE A 48 0.27 2.37 -1.13
CA ILE A 48 0.10 3.80 -1.44
C ILE A 48 0.52 4.11 -2.88
N VAL A 49 1.66 3.58 -3.33
CA VAL A 49 2.14 3.80 -4.70
C VAL A 49 1.15 3.27 -5.73
N VAL A 50 0.68 2.02 -5.57
CA VAL A 50 -0.28 1.40 -6.48
C VAL A 50 -1.59 2.20 -6.55
N VAL A 51 -2.13 2.60 -5.41
CA VAL A 51 -3.39 3.34 -5.34
C VAL A 51 -3.22 4.75 -5.92
N VAL A 52 -2.14 5.46 -5.59
CA VAL A 52 -1.88 6.81 -6.15
C VAL A 52 -1.75 6.76 -7.67
N ASP A 53 -1.09 5.76 -8.23
CA ASP A 53 -0.99 5.61 -9.69
C ASP A 53 -2.35 5.29 -10.32
N ALA A 54 -3.18 4.47 -9.66
CA ALA A 54 -4.54 4.21 -10.12
C ALA A 54 -5.43 5.47 -10.09
N LEU A 55 -5.29 6.29 -9.04
CA LEU A 55 -5.98 7.57 -8.89
C LEU A 55 -5.38 8.69 -9.75
N ARG A 56 -4.27 8.43 -10.46
CA ARG A 56 -3.61 9.40 -11.33
C ARG A 56 -4.47 9.64 -12.57
N GLY A 57 -5.33 10.65 -12.46
CA GLY A 57 -6.24 11.11 -13.50
C GLY A 57 -7.63 11.32 -12.92
N SER A 58 -8.33 12.37 -13.37
CA SER A 58 -9.68 12.72 -12.91
C SER A 58 -10.76 11.75 -13.41
N HIS A 59 -10.41 10.51 -13.75
CA HIS A 59 -11.29 9.54 -14.39
C HIS A 59 -11.66 8.42 -13.44
N CYS A 60 -12.87 7.91 -13.62
CA CYS A 60 -13.40 6.74 -12.96
C CYS A 60 -12.38 5.58 -13.05
N ILE A 61 -12.06 4.99 -11.90
CA ILE A 61 -11.06 3.92 -11.82
C ILE A 61 -11.60 2.54 -12.23
N ALA A 62 -12.92 2.43 -12.39
CA ALA A 62 -13.57 1.20 -12.80
C ALA A 62 -13.40 0.91 -14.30
N ARG A 63 -13.73 -0.33 -14.68
CA ARG A 63 -13.68 -0.79 -16.07
C ARG A 63 -15.07 -0.84 -16.69
N ALA A 64 -15.14 -0.43 -17.95
CA ALA A 64 -16.32 -0.63 -18.78
C ALA A 64 -16.45 -2.10 -19.17
N LYS A 65 -17.57 -2.47 -19.80
CA LYS A 65 -17.87 -3.86 -20.21
C LYS A 65 -16.86 -4.45 -21.19
N ASP A 66 -16.24 -3.59 -22.00
CA ASP A 66 -15.18 -3.95 -22.95
C ASP A 66 -13.80 -4.11 -22.29
N GLY A 67 -13.70 -3.91 -20.97
CA GLY A 67 -12.47 -4.00 -20.19
C GLY A 67 -11.61 -2.73 -20.23
N SER A 68 -12.00 -1.69 -20.98
CA SER A 68 -11.30 -0.40 -21.00
C SER A 68 -11.53 0.38 -19.69
N ARG A 69 -10.66 1.37 -19.39
CA ARG A 69 -10.91 2.29 -18.26
C ARG A 69 -12.14 3.13 -18.57
N CYS A 70 -13.00 3.30 -17.57
CA CYS A 70 -14.15 4.17 -17.69
C CYS A 70 -13.70 5.61 -17.96
N GLY A 71 -14.12 6.19 -19.08
CA GLY A 71 -13.76 7.55 -19.49
C GLY A 71 -14.53 8.66 -18.78
N ASN A 72 -15.40 8.33 -17.83
CA ASN A 72 -16.16 9.33 -17.08
C ASN A 72 -15.27 10.03 -16.05
N GLU A 73 -15.42 11.35 -15.94
CA GLU A 73 -14.74 12.09 -14.90
C GLU A 73 -15.37 11.83 -13.51
N VAL A 74 -14.52 11.76 -12.49
CA VAL A 74 -14.93 11.79 -11.09
C VAL A 74 -14.59 13.16 -10.51
N GLN A 75 -15.36 13.57 -9.50
CA GLN A 75 -15.14 14.87 -8.86
C GLN A 75 -13.73 14.95 -8.29
N ALA A 76 -12.98 16.00 -8.61
CA ALA A 76 -11.63 16.22 -8.07
C ALA A 76 -11.61 16.18 -6.53
N GLN A 77 -12.67 16.67 -5.89
CA GLN A 77 -12.86 16.59 -4.44
C GLN A 77 -12.86 15.14 -3.93
N ALA A 78 -13.54 14.23 -4.62
CA ALA A 78 -13.57 12.81 -4.25
C ALA A 78 -12.18 12.16 -4.37
N VAL A 79 -11.40 12.54 -5.40
CA VAL A 79 -10.01 12.09 -5.55
C VAL A 79 -9.12 12.62 -4.43
N LEU A 80 -9.27 13.89 -4.05
CA LEU A 80 -8.51 14.48 -2.94
C LEU A 80 -8.86 13.83 -1.59
N GLU A 81 -10.14 13.55 -1.34
CA GLU A 81 -10.58 12.81 -0.15
C GLU A 81 -10.04 11.38 -0.11
N ALA A 82 -10.07 10.68 -1.25
CA ALA A 82 -9.50 9.35 -1.40
C ALA A 82 -7.98 9.34 -1.11
N LEU A 83 -7.25 10.33 -1.61
CA LEU A 83 -5.83 10.49 -1.29
C LEU A 83 -5.59 10.79 0.19
N ALA A 84 -6.44 11.61 0.82
CA ALA A 84 -6.33 11.91 2.24
C ALA A 84 -6.60 10.67 3.12
N ASP A 85 -7.56 9.81 2.72
CA ASP A 85 -7.85 8.57 3.43
C ASP A 85 -6.76 7.51 3.24
N LEU A 86 -6.09 7.50 2.09
CA LEU A 86 -4.95 6.64 1.84
C LEU A 86 -3.78 6.88 2.81
N TYR A 87 -3.62 8.09 3.35
CA TYR A 87 -2.63 8.38 4.40
C TYR A 87 -3.04 7.91 5.80
N LYS A 88 -4.27 7.41 5.97
CA LYS A 88 -4.80 6.87 7.23
C LYS A 88 -4.78 5.34 7.26
N ILE A 89 -4.18 4.68 6.26
CA ILE A 89 -4.10 3.22 6.20
C ILE A 89 -3.50 2.62 7.47
N THR A 90 -4.04 1.47 7.87
CA THR A 90 -3.70 0.81 9.12
C THR A 90 -2.85 -0.43 8.87
N SER A 91 -2.29 -0.97 9.95
CA SER A 91 -1.55 -2.22 9.92
C SER A 91 -2.41 -3.48 9.93
N ASP A 92 -3.70 -3.35 10.19
CA ASP A 92 -4.66 -4.45 10.11
C ASP A 92 -5.03 -4.68 8.64
N ASP A 93 -5.00 -5.93 8.18
CA ASP A 93 -5.27 -6.25 6.77
C ASP A 93 -6.75 -6.15 6.42
N ASN A 94 -7.66 -6.41 7.37
CA ASN A 94 -9.09 -6.28 7.15
C ASN A 94 -9.49 -4.81 7.07
N GLU A 95 -9.04 -4.00 8.03
CA GLU A 95 -9.28 -2.55 8.02
C GLU A 95 -8.63 -1.89 6.80
N LEU A 96 -7.45 -2.34 6.38
CA LEU A 96 -6.83 -1.90 5.13
C LEU A 96 -7.77 -2.18 3.95
N MET A 97 -8.25 -3.43 3.82
CA MET A 97 -9.11 -3.81 2.71
C MET A 97 -10.40 -2.99 2.70
N GLU A 98 -11.04 -2.78 3.85
CA GLU A 98 -12.21 -1.92 3.97
C GLU A 98 -11.92 -0.48 3.54
N GLY A 99 -10.81 0.10 4.00
CA GLY A 99 -10.39 1.43 3.58
C GLY A 99 -10.11 1.55 2.07
N LEU A 100 -9.51 0.51 1.48
CA LEU A 100 -9.28 0.46 0.04
C LEU A 100 -10.58 0.34 -0.76
N VAL A 101 -11.56 -0.42 -0.27
CA VAL A 101 -12.90 -0.49 -0.86
C VAL A 101 -13.57 0.88 -0.84
N ASP A 102 -13.55 1.58 0.31
CA ASP A 102 -14.13 2.92 0.45
C ASP A 102 -13.47 3.94 -0.49
N ILE A 103 -12.15 3.90 -0.60
CA ILE A 103 -11.37 4.71 -1.55
C ILE A 103 -11.82 4.41 -2.99
N ALA A 104 -11.98 3.13 -3.33
CA ALA A 104 -12.40 2.72 -4.66
C ALA A 104 -13.85 3.16 -4.97
N GLU A 105 -14.76 3.09 -4.00
CA GLU A 105 -16.14 3.56 -4.15
C GLU A 105 -16.21 5.06 -4.44
N LYS A 106 -15.43 5.88 -3.73
CA LYS A 106 -15.37 7.35 -3.94
C LYS A 106 -14.93 7.70 -5.36
N CYS A 107 -14.05 6.90 -5.93
CA CYS A 107 -13.43 7.14 -7.23
C CYS A 107 -14.08 6.34 -8.38
N THR A 108 -15.19 5.66 -8.12
CA THR A 108 -15.96 4.91 -9.12
C THR A 108 -17.27 5.61 -9.43
N CYS A 109 -17.52 5.91 -10.72
CA CYS A 109 -18.78 6.51 -11.14
C CYS A 109 -19.94 5.51 -11.04
N ARG A 110 -21.14 5.99 -10.70
CA ARG A 110 -22.36 5.17 -10.56
C ARG A 110 -23.12 4.97 -11.88
N HIS A 111 -22.45 5.02 -13.03
CA HIS A 111 -23.11 4.88 -14.33
C HIS A 111 -23.70 3.47 -14.52
N LYS A 112 -24.82 3.37 -15.24
CA LYS A 112 -25.55 2.11 -15.48
C LYS A 112 -24.85 1.14 -16.45
N GLU A 113 -23.90 1.62 -17.25
CA GLU A 113 -23.24 0.83 -18.31
C GLU A 113 -22.04 0.02 -17.84
N MET A 114 -21.99 -0.25 -16.54
CA MET A 114 -20.85 -0.89 -15.91
C MET A 114 -21.01 -2.42 -15.94
N ASN A 115 -19.89 -3.15 -15.91
CA ASN A 115 -19.90 -4.61 -16.04
C ASN A 115 -20.55 -5.30 -14.83
N GLU A 116 -20.43 -4.69 -13.65
CA GLU A 116 -20.94 -5.19 -12.37
C GLU A 116 -21.55 -4.08 -11.51
N HIS A 117 -22.27 -4.46 -10.45
CA HIS A 117 -22.78 -3.52 -9.45
C HIS A 117 -21.64 -2.73 -8.80
N TYR A 118 -21.87 -1.44 -8.49
CA TYR A 118 -20.81 -0.51 -8.09
C TYR A 118 -19.96 -1.01 -6.92
N SER A 119 -20.58 -1.60 -5.89
CA SER A 119 -19.90 -2.09 -4.69
C SER A 119 -19.03 -3.33 -4.94
N LEU A 120 -19.44 -4.19 -5.89
CA LEU A 120 -18.65 -5.35 -6.30
C LEU A 120 -17.40 -4.91 -7.06
N GLN A 121 -17.51 -3.86 -7.88
CA GLN A 121 -16.35 -3.32 -8.60
C GLN A 121 -15.34 -2.68 -7.66
N ALA A 122 -15.79 -1.88 -6.71
CA ALA A 122 -14.89 -1.27 -5.72
C ALA A 122 -14.08 -2.32 -4.97
N ARG A 123 -14.72 -3.43 -4.57
CA ARG A 123 -14.04 -4.57 -3.96
C ARG A 123 -13.02 -5.22 -4.88
N LYS A 124 -13.37 -5.52 -6.13
CA LYS A 124 -12.42 -6.11 -7.10
C LYS A 124 -11.24 -5.20 -7.41
N ILE A 125 -11.48 -3.89 -7.44
CA ILE A 125 -10.42 -2.90 -7.65
C ILE A 125 -9.45 -2.92 -6.47
N ALA A 126 -9.98 -2.92 -5.23
CA ALA A 126 -9.18 -3.03 -4.01
C ALA A 126 -8.38 -4.34 -3.95
N GLU A 127 -8.99 -5.47 -4.28
CA GLU A 127 -8.31 -6.78 -4.38
C GLU A 127 -7.18 -6.73 -5.40
N ASN A 128 -7.43 -6.18 -6.60
CA ASN A 128 -6.40 -6.04 -7.63
C ASN A 128 -5.26 -5.10 -7.20
N TRP A 129 -5.51 -4.06 -6.40
CA TRP A 129 -4.43 -3.25 -5.82
C TRP A 129 -3.56 -4.05 -4.84
N MET A 130 -4.17 -4.92 -4.03
CA MET A 130 -3.44 -5.79 -3.11
C MET A 130 -2.60 -6.84 -3.86
N ASP A 131 -3.14 -7.40 -4.94
CA ASP A 131 -2.42 -8.35 -5.79
C ASP A 131 -1.21 -7.68 -6.47
N GLN A 132 -1.40 -6.48 -7.02
CA GLN A 132 -0.30 -5.70 -7.62
C GLN A 132 0.77 -5.33 -6.61
N THR A 133 0.36 -4.96 -5.39
CA THR A 133 1.28 -4.67 -4.29
C THR A 133 2.12 -5.89 -3.93
N THR A 134 1.47 -7.04 -3.79
CA THR A 134 2.12 -8.31 -3.48
C THR A 134 3.12 -8.69 -4.58
N ALA A 135 2.75 -8.51 -5.84
CA ALA A 135 3.65 -8.72 -6.96
C ALA A 135 4.86 -7.77 -6.92
N MET A 136 4.66 -6.48 -6.63
CA MET A 136 5.77 -5.52 -6.50
C MET A 136 6.75 -5.90 -5.39
N ASP A 137 6.26 -6.27 -4.21
CA ASP A 137 7.11 -6.63 -3.07
C ASP A 137 7.90 -7.94 -3.34
N MET A 138 7.30 -8.91 -4.03
CA MET A 138 8.01 -10.13 -4.44
C MET A 138 9.16 -9.85 -5.42
N TRP A 139 8.99 -8.87 -6.31
CA TRP A 139 10.02 -8.48 -7.26
C TRP A 139 11.18 -7.74 -6.59
N GLU A 140 10.92 -6.86 -5.61
CA GLU A 140 11.97 -6.17 -4.86
C GLU A 140 12.87 -7.15 -4.07
N ILE A 141 12.29 -8.23 -3.53
CA ILE A 141 13.04 -9.29 -2.81
C ILE A 141 13.91 -10.12 -3.75
N SER A 142 13.47 -10.32 -5.01
CA SER A 142 14.18 -11.18 -5.98
C SER A 142 15.39 -10.50 -6.63
N THR A 143 15.52 -9.18 -6.47
CA THR A 143 16.60 -8.36 -7.04
C THR A 143 17.66 -7.93 -6.01
N LEU A 144 17.51 -8.34 -4.75
CA LEU A 144 18.48 -8.16 -3.65
C LEU A 144 19.31 -9.42 -3.45
#